data_AF-A0AAV0RHJ9-F1
#
_entry.id   AF-A0AAV0RHJ9-F1
#
_cell.length_a   1.000
_cell.length_b   1.000
_cell.length_c   1.000
_cell.angle_alpha   90.00
_cell.angle_beta   90.00
_cell.angle_gamma   90.00
#
_symmetry.space_group_name_H-M   'P 1'
#
loop_
_entity.id
_entity.type
_entity.pdbx_description
1 polymer ?
#
loop_
_entity_poly.entity_id
_entity_poly.type
_entity_poly.pdbx_seq_one_letter_code
_entity_poly.pdbx_strand_id
1 'polypeptide(L)'
;MYELQFAVPMSGAILNNLNTRLDPRTISVLLLSEWDPAVLNYTSGTTSAPKGVVHSHRGLFVVTLASLIDWAVPKQPVYLWALPIFHANGWSFPWGIAAVGGTNGYLKDPIGTAKCMTEEGWFFTGDVGVMHPDGYLEIRDRSKDVIISGGENISSVEVESVLYGHPAVNEAAVVARPDEYWGETPCAFVSLKQAGTTEKELIEFCRAKMPRYMVPKTVVFKDELPKTSTGKIQKYLLRESAKQMGSSKLSRL
;
A
#
# COMPACT_ATOMS: atom_id res chain seq x y z
N MET A 1 4.77 7.36 13.13
CA MET A 1 4.34 6.96 11.77
C MET A 1 4.73 8.10 10.85
N TYR A 2 5.57 7.86 9.84
CA TYR A 2 6.08 8.91 8.96
C TYR A 2 5.45 8.75 7.57
N GLU A 3 5.01 9.86 6.99
CA GLU A 3 4.70 9.89 5.56
C GLU A 3 6.02 9.84 4.79
N LEU A 4 6.16 8.85 3.90
CA LEU A 4 7.42 8.60 3.22
C LEU A 4 7.58 9.60 2.06
N GLN A 5 8.36 10.66 2.29
CA GLN A 5 8.81 11.60 1.28
C GLN A 5 10.11 11.07 0.66
N PHE A 6 10.04 10.45 -0.52
CA PHE A 6 11.18 9.99 -1.34
C PHE A 6 12.38 9.29 -0.64
N ALA A 7 12.20 8.84 0.61
CA ALA A 7 13.23 8.28 1.47
C ALA A 7 13.26 6.75 1.41
N VAL A 8 12.67 6.15 0.38
CA VAL A 8 12.67 4.70 0.13
C VAL A 8 13.83 4.31 -0.80
N PRO A 9 14.08 5.02 -1.92
CA PRO A 9 15.12 4.58 -2.87
C PRO A 9 16.55 5.00 -2.47
N MET A 10 16.74 6.11 -1.76
CA MET A 10 18.08 6.66 -1.45
C MET A 10 18.70 6.14 -0.15
N SER A 11 17.90 5.53 0.72
CA SER A 11 18.31 4.94 2.00
C SER A 11 18.59 3.43 1.91
N GLY A 12 18.54 2.86 0.71
CA GLY A 12 18.69 1.41 0.53
C GLY A 12 17.47 0.59 0.97
N ALA A 13 16.30 1.22 1.17
CA ALA A 13 15.09 0.49 1.53
C ALA A 13 14.63 -0.39 0.36
N ILE A 14 14.51 -1.68 0.64
CA ILE A 14 14.02 -2.70 -0.28
C ILE A 14 12.59 -2.33 -0.70
N LEU A 15 12.38 -2.06 -1.99
CA LEU A 15 11.04 -2.06 -2.60
C LEU A 15 10.62 -3.52 -2.78
N ASN A 16 10.31 -4.17 -1.65
CA ASN A 16 9.88 -5.54 -1.71
C ASN A 16 8.41 -5.57 -2.11
N ASN A 17 8.12 -5.93 -3.36
CA ASN A 17 6.76 -6.31 -3.74
C ASN A 17 6.44 -7.75 -3.26
N LEU A 18 7.27 -8.36 -2.39
CA LEU A 18 6.91 -9.55 -1.63
C LEU A 18 5.98 -9.16 -0.48
N ASN A 19 4.73 -9.56 -0.64
CA ASN A 19 3.78 -9.98 0.40
C ASN A 19 4.33 -9.88 1.84
N THR A 20 3.79 -8.92 2.60
CA THR A 20 4.15 -8.53 3.99
C THR A 20 3.92 -9.59 5.07
N ARG A 21 3.82 -10.89 4.71
CA ARG A 21 3.59 -11.99 5.66
C ARG A 21 4.86 -12.63 6.21
N LEU A 22 6.05 -12.15 5.83
CA LEU A 22 7.31 -12.72 6.29
C LEU A 22 7.92 -11.89 7.42
N ASP A 23 8.39 -12.60 8.45
CA ASP A 23 8.98 -12.09 9.69
C ASP A 23 10.13 -11.10 9.43
N PRO A 24 10.14 -9.91 10.06
CA PRO A 24 11.21 -8.91 9.96
C PRO A 24 12.62 -9.47 10.23
N ARG A 25 12.76 -10.47 11.11
CA ARG A 25 14.06 -11.10 11.41
C ARG A 25 14.54 -12.04 10.32
N THR A 26 13.66 -12.53 9.46
CA THR A 26 14.06 -13.34 8.29
C THR A 26 14.60 -12.43 7.18
N ILE A 27 14.14 -11.17 7.13
CA ILE A 27 14.54 -10.18 6.12
C ILE A 27 15.84 -9.46 6.50
N SER A 28 16.08 -9.18 7.78
CA SER A 28 17.31 -8.48 8.24
C SER A 28 18.61 -9.25 8.02
N VAL A 29 18.56 -10.56 7.75
CA VAL A 29 19.72 -11.42 7.49
C VAL A 29 20.08 -11.48 6.00
N LEU A 30 19.29 -10.85 5.12
CA LEU A 30 19.34 -11.06 3.66
C LEU A 30 20.04 -9.96 2.84
N LEU A 31 20.75 -9.00 3.45
CA LEU A 31 21.56 -8.01 2.72
C LEU A 31 23.05 -8.14 3.03
N LEU A 32 23.64 -9.25 2.60
CA LEU A 32 25.08 -9.50 2.70
C LEU A 32 25.79 -9.21 1.37
N SER A 33 25.04 -9.07 0.28
CA SER A 33 25.54 -8.98 -1.08
C SER A 33 24.76 -7.98 -1.94
N GLU A 34 25.46 -7.31 -2.85
CA GLU A 34 24.82 -6.53 -3.93
C GLU A 34 23.96 -7.38 -4.88
N TRP A 35 24.09 -8.71 -4.82
CA TRP A 35 23.29 -9.67 -5.58
C TRP A 35 21.96 -10.04 -4.91
N ASP A 36 21.75 -9.62 -3.67
CA ASP A 36 20.53 -9.93 -2.95
C ASP A 36 19.31 -9.25 -3.60
N PRO A 37 18.12 -9.89 -3.54
CA PRO A 37 16.90 -9.35 -4.13
C PRO A 37 16.53 -7.97 -3.56
N ALA A 38 16.46 -6.98 -4.44
CA ALA A 38 16.04 -5.61 -4.11
C ALA A 38 14.55 -5.38 -4.43
N VAL A 39 14.06 -5.92 -5.56
CA VAL A 39 12.67 -5.76 -6.02
C VAL A 39 12.19 -7.03 -6.70
N LEU A 40 10.94 -7.42 -6.44
CA LEU A 40 10.24 -8.47 -7.18
C LEU A 40 9.07 -7.90 -7.97
N ASN A 41 9.22 -7.68 -9.27
CA ASN A 41 8.14 -7.20 -10.11
C ASN A 41 7.16 -8.33 -10.44
N TYR A 42 5.89 -8.18 -10.04
CA TYR A 42 4.82 -9.06 -10.50
C TYR A 42 4.07 -8.38 -11.65
N THR A 43 4.17 -8.97 -12.84
CA THR A 43 3.26 -8.62 -13.92
C THR A 43 2.01 -9.47 -13.79
N SER A 44 0.87 -8.84 -13.49
CA SER A 44 -0.44 -9.48 -13.62
C SER A 44 -0.76 -9.64 -15.11
N GLY A 45 -0.14 -10.63 -15.76
CA GLY A 45 -0.49 -11.00 -17.13
C GLY A 45 -1.92 -11.53 -17.17
N THR A 46 -2.72 -11.11 -18.14
CA THR A 46 -4.14 -11.47 -18.28
C THR A 46 -4.39 -12.90 -18.75
N THR A 47 -3.33 -13.68 -19.04
CA THR A 47 -3.43 -14.93 -19.81
C THR A 47 -2.56 -16.09 -19.30
N SER A 48 -1.82 -15.94 -18.19
CA SER A 48 -1.01 -17.05 -17.65
C SER A 48 -0.70 -16.90 -16.15
N ALA A 49 -0.19 -17.96 -15.52
CA ALA A 49 0.29 -17.93 -14.15
C ALA A 49 1.26 -16.73 -13.92
N PRO A 50 1.18 -16.03 -12.78
CA PRO A 50 1.99 -14.83 -12.51
C PRO A 50 3.48 -15.12 -12.69
N LYS A 51 4.13 -14.40 -13.61
CA LYS A 51 5.59 -14.44 -13.76
C LYS A 51 6.16 -13.28 -12.94
N GLY A 52 6.96 -13.62 -11.93
CA GLY A 52 7.71 -12.67 -11.14
C GLY A 52 9.10 -12.44 -11.74
N VAL A 53 9.55 -11.18 -11.81
CA VAL A 53 10.92 -10.83 -12.19
C VAL A 53 11.61 -10.24 -10.97
N VAL A 54 12.63 -10.94 -10.46
CA VAL A 54 13.45 -10.47 -9.33
C VAL A 54 14.62 -9.65 -9.87
N HIS A 55 14.84 -8.46 -9.32
CA HIS A 55 16.01 -7.63 -9.54
C HIS A 55 16.86 -7.56 -8.28
N SER A 56 18.18 -7.67 -8.42
CA SER A 56 19.14 -7.45 -7.34
C SER A 56 19.51 -5.96 -7.20
N HIS A 57 20.11 -5.59 -6.08
CA HIS A 57 20.63 -4.23 -5.86
C HIS A 57 21.60 -3.81 -6.97
N ARG A 58 22.57 -4.66 -7.31
CA ARG A 58 23.52 -4.44 -8.41
C ARG A 58 22.81 -4.27 -9.75
N GLY A 59 21.83 -5.13 -10.02
CA GLY A 59 21.06 -5.09 -11.25
C GLY A 59 20.34 -3.76 -11.44
N LEU A 60 19.65 -3.29 -10.39
CA LEU A 60 18.97 -2.00 -10.38
C LEU A 60 19.94 -0.83 -10.51
N PHE A 61 21.06 -0.86 -9.80
CA PHE A 61 22.09 0.18 -9.90
C PHE A 61 22.65 0.30 -11.32
N VAL A 62 23.06 -0.82 -11.92
CA VAL A 62 23.65 -0.84 -13.27
C VAL A 62 22.65 -0.36 -14.32
N VAL A 63 21.40 -0.83 -14.27
CA VAL A 63 20.40 -0.36 -15.25
C VAL A 63 20.06 1.12 -15.04
N THR A 64 20.03 1.62 -13.79
CA THR A 64 19.80 3.03 -13.50
C THR A 64 20.91 3.88 -14.12
N LEU A 65 22.16 3.51 -13.89
CA LEU A 65 23.31 4.21 -14.45
C LEU A 65 23.30 4.18 -15.98
N ALA A 66 23.03 3.00 -16.57
CA ALA A 66 22.92 2.84 -18.01
C ALA A 66 21.80 3.72 -18.60
N SER A 67 20.61 3.72 -18.00
CA SER A 67 19.49 4.56 -18.45
C SER A 67 19.82 6.06 -18.38
N LEU A 68 20.46 6.51 -17.30
CA LEU A 68 20.85 7.92 -17.15
C LEU A 68 21.87 8.37 -18.21
N ILE A 69 22.84 7.50 -18.53
CA ILE A 69 23.87 7.76 -19.55
C ILE A 69 23.27 7.73 -20.95
N ASP A 70 22.52 6.67 -21.28
CA ASP A 70 21.95 6.44 -22.61
C ASP A 70 21.01 7.58 -23.03
N TRP A 71 20.20 8.07 -22.08
CA TRP A 71 19.29 9.19 -22.31
C TRP A 71 19.95 10.57 -22.13
N ALA A 72 21.25 10.62 -21.83
CA ALA A 72 21.99 11.85 -21.55
C ALA A 72 21.25 12.77 -20.56
N VAL A 73 20.75 12.18 -19.47
CA VAL A 73 19.87 12.89 -18.53
C VAL A 73 20.66 14.04 -17.88
N PRO A 74 20.18 15.30 -17.98
CA PRO A 74 20.88 16.44 -17.41
C PRO A 74 20.79 16.43 -15.88
N LYS A 75 21.51 17.34 -15.22
CA LYS A 75 21.34 17.57 -13.77
C LYS A 75 19.99 18.22 -13.51
N GLN A 76 19.33 17.81 -12.42
CA GLN A 76 18.03 18.35 -11.97
C GLN A 76 16.95 18.41 -13.06
N PRO A 77 16.71 17.31 -13.83
CA PRO A 77 15.71 17.30 -14.87
C PRO A 77 14.30 17.32 -14.27
N VAL A 78 13.33 17.79 -15.06
CA VAL A 78 11.90 17.53 -14.80
C VAL A 78 11.45 16.42 -15.73
N TYR A 79 11.15 15.24 -15.19
CA TYR A 79 10.69 14.08 -15.94
C TYR A 79 9.18 13.94 -15.84
N LEU A 80 8.48 13.92 -16.98
CA LEU A 80 7.02 13.86 -17.03
C LEU A 80 6.53 12.46 -17.43
N TRP A 81 5.81 11.82 -16.51
CA TRP A 81 5.23 10.50 -16.66
C TRP A 81 4.00 10.54 -17.56
N ALA A 82 4.10 9.88 -18.72
CA ALA A 82 2.96 9.60 -19.59
C ALA A 82 2.29 8.24 -19.27
N LEU A 83 2.98 7.38 -18.51
CA LEU A 83 2.53 6.05 -18.12
C LEU A 83 2.65 5.89 -16.59
N PRO A 84 1.86 4.99 -15.98
CA PRO A 84 1.98 4.71 -14.55
C PRO A 84 3.37 4.17 -14.18
N ILE A 85 3.96 4.69 -13.10
CA ILE A 85 5.32 4.35 -12.62
C ILE A 85 5.52 2.83 -12.39
N PHE A 86 4.46 2.08 -12.13
CA PHE A 86 4.54 0.63 -11.93
C PHE A 86 4.79 -0.17 -13.23
N HIS A 87 4.59 0.41 -14.42
CA HIS A 87 4.90 -0.27 -15.68
C HIS A 87 6.41 -0.40 -15.82
N ALA A 88 6.89 -1.66 -15.88
CA ALA A 88 8.32 -2.00 -15.93
C ALA A 88 9.15 -1.31 -14.83
N ASN A 89 8.54 -1.04 -13.66
CA ASN A 89 9.16 -0.29 -12.56
C ASN A 89 9.77 1.05 -13.03
N GLY A 90 9.12 1.68 -14.01
CA GLY A 90 9.56 2.92 -14.63
C GLY A 90 10.94 2.85 -15.28
N TRP A 91 11.42 1.66 -15.67
CA TRP A 91 12.78 1.42 -16.18
C TRP A 91 13.88 2.05 -15.33
N SER A 92 13.66 2.14 -14.02
CA SER A 92 14.56 2.76 -13.05
C SER A 92 14.64 4.29 -13.10
N PHE A 93 13.90 4.96 -13.98
CA PHE A 93 13.79 6.42 -13.99
C PHE A 93 13.25 7.03 -12.68
N PRO A 94 12.35 6.40 -11.90
CA PRO A 94 11.92 7.00 -10.63
C PRO A 94 13.12 7.26 -9.72
N TRP A 95 14.09 6.34 -9.68
CA TRP A 95 15.30 6.44 -8.86
C TRP A 95 16.41 7.20 -9.57
N GLY A 96 16.58 7.00 -10.88
CA GLY A 96 17.60 7.69 -11.66
C GLY A 96 17.38 9.20 -11.64
N ILE A 97 16.14 9.65 -11.85
CA ILE A 97 15.77 11.07 -11.79
C ILE A 97 16.01 11.61 -10.37
N ALA A 98 15.70 10.83 -9.33
CA ALA A 98 16.04 11.18 -7.95
C ALA A 98 17.55 11.40 -7.76
N ALA A 99 18.36 10.46 -8.25
CA ALA A 99 19.80 10.43 -8.04
C ALA A 99 20.51 11.63 -8.69
N VAL A 100 19.95 12.20 -9.75
CA VAL A 100 20.46 13.42 -10.40
C VAL A 100 19.80 14.71 -9.88
N GLY A 101 19.02 14.63 -8.80
CA GLY A 101 18.33 15.76 -8.16
C GLY A 101 17.13 16.28 -8.96
N GLY A 102 16.54 15.44 -9.81
CA GLY A 102 15.41 15.78 -10.65
C GLY A 102 14.04 15.54 -10.01
N THR A 103 13.01 16.05 -10.67
CA THR A 103 11.62 16.02 -10.22
C THR A 103 10.78 15.15 -11.14
N ASN A 104 9.90 14.33 -10.56
CA ASN A 104 8.98 13.43 -11.27
C ASN A 104 7.58 14.04 -11.33
N GLY A 105 7.04 14.38 -12.50
CA GLY A 105 5.69 14.98 -12.64
C GLY A 105 4.77 14.16 -13.55
N TYR A 106 3.48 14.45 -13.53
CA TYR A 106 2.52 13.87 -14.47
C TYR A 106 2.47 14.69 -15.76
N LEU A 107 2.53 14.01 -16.91
CA LEU A 107 2.42 14.67 -18.20
C LEU A 107 1.02 15.29 -18.38
N LYS A 108 0.96 16.59 -18.68
CA LYS A 108 -0.28 17.38 -18.88
C LYS A 108 -1.23 17.42 -17.68
N ASP A 109 -0.76 17.09 -16.48
CA ASP A 109 -1.55 17.18 -15.25
C ASP A 109 -0.79 17.98 -14.17
N PRO A 110 -0.76 19.32 -14.29
CA PRO A 110 -0.08 20.18 -13.32
C PRO A 110 -0.74 20.12 -11.95
N ILE A 111 -2.06 19.90 -11.88
CA ILE A 111 -2.80 19.80 -10.61
C ILE A 111 -2.42 18.52 -9.89
N GLY A 112 -2.41 17.38 -10.58
CA GLY A 112 -1.96 16.11 -10.01
C GLY A 112 -0.49 16.16 -9.59
N THR A 113 0.36 16.82 -10.38
CA THR A 113 1.79 16.99 -10.06
C THR A 113 1.99 17.82 -8.80
N ALA A 114 1.31 18.95 -8.68
CA ALA A 114 1.39 19.80 -7.48
C ALA A 114 0.86 19.08 -6.24
N LYS A 115 -0.18 18.25 -6.37
CA LYS A 115 -0.76 17.50 -5.25
C LYS A 115 0.17 16.42 -4.68
N CYS A 116 1.10 15.89 -5.46
CA CYS A 116 2.03 14.84 -5.01
C CYS A 116 3.43 15.38 -4.70
N MET A 117 3.63 16.70 -4.67
CA MET A 117 4.92 17.33 -4.39
C MET A 117 4.82 18.28 -3.19
N THR A 118 5.87 18.34 -2.39
CA THR A 118 6.05 19.40 -1.39
C THR A 118 6.46 20.71 -2.08
N GLU A 119 6.35 21.83 -1.36
CA GLU A 119 6.87 23.12 -1.81
C GLU A 119 8.39 23.10 -2.07
N GLU A 120 9.12 22.20 -1.39
CA GLU A 120 10.55 21.97 -1.54
C GLU A 120 10.90 20.96 -2.66
N GLY A 121 9.91 20.43 -3.37
CA GLY A 121 10.10 19.53 -4.52
C GLY A 121 10.23 18.04 -4.17
N TRP A 122 9.89 17.63 -2.94
CA TRP A 122 9.87 16.22 -2.55
C TRP A 122 8.57 15.54 -2.95
N PHE A 123 8.66 14.30 -3.45
CA PHE A 123 7.49 13.54 -3.88
C PHE A 123 6.86 12.76 -2.71
N PHE A 124 5.56 12.95 -2.53
CA PHE A 124 4.71 12.17 -1.64
C PHE A 124 4.33 10.84 -2.29
N THR A 125 4.92 9.76 -1.78
CA THR A 125 4.59 8.38 -2.22
C THR A 125 3.13 8.00 -1.89
N GLY A 126 2.59 8.62 -0.83
CA GLY A 126 1.32 8.23 -0.22
C GLY A 126 1.38 6.85 0.45
N ASP A 127 2.59 6.35 0.71
CA ASP A 127 2.88 5.17 1.50
C ASP A 127 3.31 5.58 2.91
N VAL A 128 2.92 4.77 3.87
CA VAL A 128 3.22 4.95 5.29
C VAL A 128 4.22 3.90 5.70
N GLY A 129 5.28 4.32 6.40
CA GLY A 129 6.28 3.40 6.91
C GLY A 129 6.75 3.69 8.32
N VAL A 130 7.49 2.73 8.85
CA VAL A 130 8.21 2.81 10.12
C VAL A 130 9.68 2.57 9.84
N MET A 131 10.52 3.47 10.35
CA MET A 131 11.96 3.29 10.37
C MET A 131 12.33 2.52 11.65
N HIS A 132 12.99 1.38 11.50
CA HIS A 132 13.50 0.58 12.60
C HIS A 132 14.81 1.16 13.13
N PRO A 133 15.23 0.83 14.37
CA PRO A 133 16.47 1.37 14.96
C PRO A 133 17.75 1.07 14.19
N ASP A 134 17.74 0.04 13.33
CA ASP A 134 18.84 -0.36 12.45
C ASP A 134 18.85 0.39 11.10
N GLY A 135 17.91 1.33 10.90
CA GLY A 135 17.76 2.09 9.67
C GLY A 135 16.93 1.38 8.60
N TYR A 136 16.36 0.20 8.88
CA TYR A 136 15.48 -0.47 7.93
C TYR A 136 14.11 0.21 7.88
N LEU A 137 13.59 0.43 6.68
CA LEU A 137 12.27 1.03 6.48
C LEU A 137 11.25 -0.04 6.08
N GLU A 138 10.20 -0.18 6.89
CA GLU A 138 9.08 -1.08 6.63
C GLU A 138 7.85 -0.28 6.17
N ILE A 139 7.36 -0.57 4.96
CA ILE A 139 6.09 -0.02 4.46
C ILE A 139 4.94 -0.78 5.12
N ARG A 140 4.04 -0.06 5.78
CA ARG A 140 2.93 -0.61 6.55
C ARG A 140 1.59 -0.48 5.84
N ASP A 141 1.32 0.67 5.23
CA ASP A 141 0.01 0.94 4.62
C ASP A 141 0.05 2.07 3.59
N ARG A 142 -1.08 2.38 2.96
CA ARG A 142 -1.33 3.61 2.21
C ARG A 142 -1.89 4.68 3.13
N SER A 143 -1.39 5.91 3.04
CA SER A 143 -1.84 7.02 3.91
C SER A 143 -3.37 7.25 3.84
N LYS A 144 -3.95 7.09 2.66
CA LYS A 144 -5.41 7.19 2.42
C LYS A 144 -6.25 6.02 2.96
N ASP A 145 -5.61 4.93 3.38
CA ASP A 145 -6.24 3.70 3.86
C ASP A 145 -6.03 3.47 5.36
N VAL A 146 -5.27 4.36 6.04
CA VAL A 146 -5.17 4.41 7.50
C VAL A 146 -6.48 4.91 8.08
N ILE A 147 -6.98 4.21 9.11
CA ILE A 147 -8.22 4.53 9.81
C ILE A 147 -7.84 5.13 11.16
N ILE A 148 -8.28 6.37 11.45
CA ILE A 148 -7.95 7.04 12.71
C ILE A 148 -9.15 6.94 13.66
N SER A 149 -9.06 6.06 14.65
CA SER A 149 -10.14 5.78 15.59
C SER A 149 -9.71 6.09 17.02
N GLY A 150 -10.27 7.16 17.61
CA GLY A 150 -10.00 7.54 19.00
C GLY A 150 -8.55 7.94 19.28
N GLY A 151 -7.85 8.47 18.27
CA GLY A 151 -6.43 8.82 18.36
C GLY A 151 -5.46 7.70 17.99
N GLU A 152 -5.95 6.49 17.71
CA GLU A 152 -5.14 5.35 17.26
C GLU A 152 -5.16 5.19 15.74
N ASN A 153 -4.01 4.85 15.16
CA ASN A 153 -3.87 4.57 13.73
C ASN A 153 -4.06 3.07 13.47
N ILE A 154 -5.11 2.70 12.75
CA ILE A 154 -5.44 1.32 12.43
C ILE A 154 -5.16 1.05 10.95
N SER A 155 -4.38 0.01 10.67
CA SER A 155 -4.13 -0.44 9.30
C SER A 155 -5.33 -1.23 8.78
N SER A 156 -5.90 -0.80 7.65
CA SER A 156 -7.00 -1.53 7.01
C SER A 156 -6.55 -2.92 6.52
N VAL A 157 -5.29 -3.03 6.07
CA VAL A 157 -4.71 -4.27 5.55
C VAL A 157 -4.49 -5.30 6.65
N GLU A 158 -4.10 -4.87 7.85
CA GLU A 158 -3.93 -5.76 9.00
C GLU A 158 -5.27 -6.41 9.40
N VAL A 159 -6.34 -5.61 9.45
CA VAL A 159 -7.69 -6.10 9.74
C VAL A 159 -8.19 -7.02 8.62
N GLU A 160 -7.94 -6.68 7.35
CA GLU A 160 -8.25 -7.54 6.20
C GLU A 160 -7.53 -8.89 6.29
N SER A 161 -6.24 -8.89 6.63
CA SER A 161 -5.42 -10.11 6.76
C SER A 161 -6.00 -11.06 7.79
N VAL A 162 -6.46 -10.53 8.94
CA VAL A 162 -7.15 -11.35 9.94
C VAL A 162 -8.46 -11.89 9.39
N LEU A 163 -9.29 -11.07 8.75
CA LEU A 163 -10.56 -11.51 8.16
C LEU A 163 -10.36 -12.62 7.11
N TYR A 164 -9.33 -12.54 6.26
CA TYR A 164 -8.97 -13.60 5.32
C TYR A 164 -8.58 -14.92 5.98
N GLY A 165 -8.19 -14.89 7.26
CA GLY A 165 -7.93 -16.09 8.05
C GLY A 165 -9.20 -16.84 8.49
N HIS A 166 -10.40 -16.27 8.29
CA HIS A 166 -11.65 -16.93 8.63
C HIS A 166 -12.11 -17.86 7.49
N PRO A 167 -12.44 -19.15 7.75
CA PRO A 167 -12.76 -20.12 6.70
C PRO A 167 -13.88 -19.72 5.75
N ALA A 168 -14.91 -19.04 6.27
CA ALA A 168 -16.08 -18.60 5.52
C ALA A 168 -15.84 -17.39 4.61
N VAL A 169 -14.75 -16.62 4.82
CA VAL A 169 -14.48 -15.39 4.06
C VAL A 169 -13.90 -15.75 2.69
N ASN A 170 -14.52 -15.20 1.63
CA ASN A 170 -14.00 -15.26 0.27
C ASN A 170 -13.14 -14.02 0.00
N GLU A 171 -13.72 -12.85 0.20
CA GLU A 171 -13.07 -11.55 0.01
C GLU A 171 -13.41 -10.61 1.16
N ALA A 172 -12.44 -9.80 1.57
CA ALA A 172 -12.61 -8.79 2.59
C ALA A 172 -11.93 -7.49 2.17
N ALA A 173 -12.61 -6.37 2.44
CA ALA A 173 -12.06 -5.03 2.31
C ALA A 173 -12.52 -4.17 3.49
N VAL A 174 -11.57 -3.51 4.15
CA VAL A 174 -11.81 -2.67 5.32
C VAL A 174 -11.56 -1.22 4.95
N VAL A 175 -12.47 -0.35 5.38
CA VAL A 175 -12.41 1.09 5.13
C VAL A 175 -12.82 1.87 6.37
N ALA A 176 -12.41 3.14 6.45
CA ALA A 176 -12.87 4.08 7.47
C ALA A 176 -14.36 4.39 7.28
N ARG A 177 -15.14 4.22 8.34
CA ARG A 177 -16.52 4.70 8.47
C ARG A 177 -16.53 5.88 9.46
N PRO A 178 -17.09 7.05 9.09
CA PRO A 178 -17.19 8.18 9.99
C PRO A 178 -17.95 7.83 11.28
N ASP A 179 -17.50 8.34 12.42
CA ASP A 179 -18.09 8.11 13.73
C ASP A 179 -18.05 9.38 14.60
N GLU A 180 -19.16 9.69 15.27
CA GLU A 180 -19.29 10.92 16.08
C GLU A 180 -18.37 10.95 17.30
N TYR A 181 -18.04 9.80 17.87
CA TYR A 181 -17.23 9.72 19.09
C TYR A 181 -15.78 9.38 18.79
N TRP A 182 -15.56 8.44 17.87
CA TRP A 182 -14.23 7.94 17.56
C TRP A 182 -13.55 8.68 16.40
N GLY A 183 -14.26 9.59 15.71
CA GLY A 183 -13.82 10.22 14.46
C GLY A 183 -14.05 9.27 13.29
N GLU A 184 -13.36 8.13 13.28
CA GLU A 184 -13.57 7.03 12.34
C GLU A 184 -13.60 5.68 13.08
N THR A 185 -14.21 4.69 12.46
CA THR A 185 -14.20 3.30 12.93
C THR A 185 -13.95 2.33 11.77
N PRO A 186 -13.27 1.19 12.00
CA PRO A 186 -13.08 0.22 10.93
C PRO A 186 -14.40 -0.44 10.54
N CYS A 187 -14.71 -0.40 9.25
CA CYS A 187 -15.89 -1.03 8.65
C CYS A 187 -15.42 -2.06 7.62
N ALA A 188 -15.77 -3.33 7.85
CA ALA A 188 -15.41 -4.43 6.97
C ALA A 188 -16.54 -4.70 5.98
N PHE A 189 -16.22 -4.77 4.70
CA PHE A 189 -17.08 -5.32 3.66
C PHE A 189 -16.59 -6.72 3.32
N VAL A 190 -17.48 -7.70 3.39
CA VAL A 190 -17.12 -9.12 3.29
C VAL A 190 -18.01 -9.82 2.27
N SER A 191 -17.39 -10.57 1.36
CA SER A 191 -18.04 -11.59 0.55
C SER A 191 -17.70 -12.97 1.12
N LEU A 192 -18.71 -13.82 1.24
CA LEU A 192 -18.59 -15.16 1.83
C LEU A 192 -18.43 -16.21 0.73
N LYS A 193 -17.69 -17.28 1.02
CA LYS A 193 -17.61 -18.47 0.14
C LYS A 193 -18.94 -19.23 0.12
N GLN A 194 -19.60 -19.29 1.28
CA GLN A 194 -20.83 -20.02 1.55
C GLN A 194 -21.61 -19.26 2.63
N ALA A 195 -22.94 -19.25 2.55
CA ALA A 195 -23.77 -18.66 3.59
C ALA A 195 -23.62 -19.47 4.90
N GLY A 196 -23.42 -18.79 6.04
CA GLY A 196 -23.29 -19.47 7.33
C GLY A 196 -22.53 -18.74 8.43
N THR A 197 -22.06 -17.51 8.18
CA THR A 197 -21.37 -16.69 9.18
C THR A 197 -22.12 -15.39 9.43
N THR A 198 -22.15 -14.95 10.69
CA THR A 198 -22.78 -13.70 11.11
C THR A 198 -21.77 -12.57 11.33
N GLU A 199 -22.24 -11.32 11.36
CA GLU A 199 -21.42 -10.16 11.71
C GLU A 199 -20.75 -10.34 13.09
N LYS A 200 -21.50 -10.83 14.07
CA LYS A 200 -21.01 -11.03 15.44
C LYS A 200 -19.87 -12.04 15.49
N GLU A 201 -19.97 -13.15 14.76
CA GLU A 201 -18.92 -14.18 14.69
C GLU A 201 -17.64 -13.64 14.08
N LEU A 202 -17.72 -12.84 13.01
CA LEU A 202 -16.53 -12.21 12.41
C LEU A 202 -15.88 -11.19 13.35
N ILE A 203 -16.68 -10.39 14.06
CA ILE A 203 -16.19 -9.44 15.05
C ILE A 203 -15.50 -10.17 16.21
N GLU A 204 -16.09 -11.26 16.71
CA GLU A 204 -15.50 -12.09 17.77
C GLU A 204 -14.21 -12.78 17.31
N PHE A 205 -14.18 -13.28 16.08
CA PHE A 205 -12.99 -13.86 15.48
C PHE A 205 -11.84 -12.85 15.37
N CYS A 206 -12.14 -11.63 14.92
CA CYS A 206 -11.16 -10.54 14.91
C CYS A 206 -10.71 -10.22 16.33
N ARG A 207 -11.63 -10.06 17.29
CA ARG A 207 -11.32 -9.75 18.69
C ARG A 207 -10.41 -10.77 19.37
N ALA A 208 -10.49 -12.05 18.97
CA ALA A 208 -9.59 -13.08 19.49
C ALA A 208 -8.15 -12.99 18.95
N LYS A 209 -7.94 -12.25 17.85
CA LYS A 209 -6.66 -12.21 17.11
C LYS A 209 -6.03 -10.82 17.00
N MET A 210 -6.74 -9.76 17.40
CA MET A 210 -6.23 -8.38 17.36
C MET A 210 -6.72 -7.57 18.57
N PRO A 211 -6.03 -6.48 18.93
CA PRO A 211 -6.48 -5.57 19.98
C PRO A 211 -7.88 -5.01 19.74
N ARG A 212 -8.65 -4.77 20.81
CA ARG A 212 -10.06 -4.37 20.74
C ARG A 212 -10.30 -3.10 19.90
N TYR A 213 -9.37 -2.16 19.90
CA TYR A 213 -9.50 -0.91 19.13
C TYR A 213 -9.40 -1.12 17.61
N MET A 214 -8.73 -2.18 17.14
CA MET A 214 -8.58 -2.50 15.71
C MET A 214 -9.78 -3.28 15.14
N VAL A 215 -10.57 -3.91 16.01
CA VAL A 215 -11.68 -4.78 15.61
C VAL A 215 -12.72 -3.96 14.83
N PRO A 216 -13.20 -4.43 13.67
CA PRO A 216 -14.29 -3.80 12.96
C PRO A 216 -15.51 -3.60 13.86
N LYS A 217 -16.05 -2.39 13.87
CA LYS A 217 -17.32 -2.09 14.58
C LYS A 217 -18.54 -2.38 13.72
N THR A 218 -18.34 -2.60 12.43
CA THR A 218 -19.40 -2.94 11.48
C THR A 218 -18.86 -3.92 10.46
N VAL A 219 -19.63 -4.97 10.18
CA VAL A 219 -19.39 -5.89 9.08
C VAL A 219 -20.59 -5.89 8.14
N VAL A 220 -20.35 -5.53 6.88
CA VAL A 220 -21.37 -5.48 5.83
C VAL A 220 -21.12 -6.61 4.85
N PHE A 221 -22.11 -7.49 4.70
CA PHE A 221 -22.06 -8.56 3.71
C PHE A 221 -22.45 -8.04 2.33
N LYS A 222 -21.67 -8.41 1.31
CA LYS A 222 -22.00 -8.20 -0.10
C LYS A 222 -21.76 -9.50 -0.86
N ASP A 223 -22.61 -9.80 -1.83
CA ASP A 223 -22.42 -10.97 -2.70
C ASP A 223 -21.05 -10.89 -3.39
N GLU A 224 -20.75 -9.73 -3.97
CA GLU A 224 -19.45 -9.43 -4.55
C GLU A 224 -18.96 -8.01 -4.18
N LEU A 225 -17.65 -7.87 -3.98
CA LEU A 225 -17.01 -6.57 -3.80
C LEU A 225 -16.73 -5.91 -5.16
N PRO A 226 -16.89 -4.58 -5.30
CA PRO A 226 -16.67 -3.89 -6.57
C PRO A 226 -15.21 -4.02 -6.99
N LYS A 227 -14.96 -4.44 -8.24
CA LYS A 227 -13.61 -4.70 -8.78
C LYS A 227 -13.40 -4.01 -10.12
N THR A 228 -12.13 -3.74 -10.43
CA THR A 228 -11.70 -3.40 -11.79
C THR A 228 -11.79 -4.62 -12.71
N SER A 229 -11.66 -4.41 -14.03
CA SER A 229 -11.52 -5.50 -15.01
C SER A 229 -10.33 -6.44 -14.75
N THR A 230 -9.36 -6.00 -13.94
CA THR A 230 -8.20 -6.79 -13.49
C THR A 230 -8.40 -7.49 -12.15
N GLY A 231 -9.61 -7.45 -11.57
CA GLY A 231 -9.94 -8.12 -10.31
C GLY A 231 -9.53 -7.35 -9.04
N LYS A 232 -9.04 -6.11 -9.15
CA LYS A 232 -8.64 -5.30 -7.99
C LYS A 232 -9.85 -4.65 -7.34
N ILE A 233 -10.04 -4.84 -6.03
CA ILE A 233 -11.14 -4.22 -5.28
C ILE A 233 -11.04 -2.69 -5.32
N GLN A 234 -12.14 -2.04 -5.69
CA GLN A 234 -12.30 -0.60 -5.75
C GLN A 234 -12.72 -0.03 -4.38
N LYS A 235 -11.78 0.04 -3.44
CA LYS A 235 -12.02 0.55 -2.07
C LYS A 235 -12.66 1.95 -2.02
N TYR A 236 -12.50 2.79 -3.05
CA TYR A 236 -13.12 4.13 -3.05
C TYR A 236 -14.66 4.07 -3.05
N LEU A 237 -15.28 3.13 -3.77
CA LEU A 237 -16.74 2.92 -3.77
C LEU A 237 -17.23 2.40 -2.40
N LEU A 238 -16.41 1.58 -1.74
CA LEU A 238 -16.68 1.11 -0.39
C LEU A 238 -16.56 2.24 0.64
N ARG A 239 -15.59 3.15 0.49
CA ARG A 239 -15.48 4.36 1.31
C ARG A 239 -16.69 5.28 1.13
N GLU A 240 -17.18 5.47 -0.10
CA GLU A 240 -18.40 6.24 -0.35
C GLU A 240 -19.62 5.59 0.32
N SER A 241 -19.75 4.26 0.19
CA SER A 241 -20.80 3.49 0.89
C SER A 241 -20.68 3.68 2.42
N ALA A 242 -19.48 3.60 2.98
CA ALA A 242 -19.22 3.79 4.40
C ALA A 242 -19.55 5.20 4.90
N LYS A 243 -19.25 6.23 4.11
CA LYS A 243 -19.63 7.61 4.41
C LYS A 243 -21.15 7.79 4.44
N GLN A 244 -21.87 7.17 3.50
CA GLN A 244 -23.34 7.23 3.44
C GLN A 244 -24.01 6.52 4.63
N MET A 245 -23.38 5.49 5.19
CA MET A 245 -23.88 4.81 6.39
C MET A 245 -23.83 5.68 7.66
N GLY A 246 -23.06 6.78 7.67
CA GLY A 246 -22.92 7.68 8.80
C GLY A 246 -22.38 7.01 10.08
N SER A 247 -22.48 7.70 11.21
CA SER A 247 -22.03 7.21 12.52
C SER A 247 -22.79 5.95 12.96
N SER A 248 -22.08 4.98 13.53
CA SER A 248 -22.73 3.77 14.06
C SER A 248 -23.42 4.08 15.38
N LYS A 249 -24.72 3.75 15.48
CA LYS A 249 -25.49 3.92 16.73
C LYS A 249 -24.94 3.09 17.90
N LEU A 250 -24.14 2.07 17.61
CA LEU A 250 -23.53 1.15 18.59
C LEU A 250 -22.12 1.59 19.04
N SER A 251 -21.59 2.73 18.57
CA SER A 251 -20.17 3.06 18.74
C SER A 251 -19.72 3.35 20.18
N ARG A 252 -20.69 3.59 21.09
CA ARG A 252 -20.47 3.84 22.53
C ARG A 252 -20.22 2.58 23.38
N LEU A 253 -20.42 1.38 22.82
CA LEU A 253 -20.20 0.07 23.48
C LEU A 253 -18.84 -0.55 23.08
#